data_AF-A0A8T4U3L6-F1
#
_entry.id   AF-A0A8T4U3L6-F1
#
_cell.length_a   1.000
_cell.length_b   1.000
_cell.length_c   1.000
_cell.angle_alpha   90.00
_cell.angle_beta   90.00
_cell.angle_gamma   90.00
#
_symmetry.space_group_name_H-M   'P 1'
#
loop_
_entity.id
_entity.type
_entity.pdbx_description
1 polymer ?
#
loop_
_entity_poly.entity_id
_entity_poly.type
_entity_poly.pdbx_seq_one_letter_code
_entity_poly.pdbx_strand_id
1 'polypeptide(L)'
;MIANYQLNGNPVVEVPIVGNLAYDELGREVLARHNEGFRGVPHIEDNTKYKEGQPLSYSNVPRVLSYNQILREISPNVQILSPEEVVQFWDSIPERDSTYADTNSIAVYPTEGPNEDLRKIVLNLLNLNPTIPLKVSGLGVDKADNNLGFTFTRGELTQVAEAHYLEKDGRVSYENGELVASEQGIPVWTAQSGLRRFYRNRSDWLFAGNDNLLNSNDSGRVQVLQDPQGRTENLESKLLELNAQKEQQIAEIEARYRQASGFLRTGRFQ
;
A
#
# COMPACT_ATOMS: atom_id res chain seq x y z
N MET A 1 -11.74 -22.40 -1.40
CA MET A 1 -11.49 -21.48 -2.52
C MET A 1 -12.46 -20.33 -2.34
N ILE A 2 -11.95 -19.17 -1.91
CA ILE A 2 -12.72 -17.92 -1.83
C ILE A 2 -12.95 -17.49 -3.28
N ALA A 3 -14.19 -17.12 -3.64
CA ALA A 3 -14.50 -16.62 -4.97
C ALA A 3 -13.66 -15.36 -5.25
N ASN A 4 -13.19 -15.19 -6.49
CA ASN A 4 -12.33 -14.07 -6.94
C ASN A 4 -12.79 -12.73 -6.36
N TYR A 5 -12.14 -12.27 -5.30
CA TYR A 5 -12.42 -10.98 -4.67
C TYR A 5 -12.20 -9.88 -5.71
N GLN A 6 -13.14 -8.95 -5.83
CA GLN A 6 -13.03 -7.78 -6.71
C GLN A 6 -13.52 -6.55 -5.98
N LEU A 7 -12.68 -5.52 -5.90
CA LEU A 7 -13.10 -4.18 -5.50
C LEU A 7 -14.09 -3.65 -6.55
N ASN A 8 -15.21 -3.10 -6.07
CA ASN A 8 -16.26 -2.58 -6.95
C ASN A 8 -15.74 -1.41 -7.81
N GLY A 9 -15.72 -1.61 -9.12
CA GLY A 9 -15.42 -0.61 -10.14
C GLY A 9 -15.65 -1.20 -11.53
N ASN A 10 -15.96 -0.37 -12.53
CA ASN A 10 -16.09 -0.80 -13.94
C ASN A 10 -14.89 -0.30 -14.75
N PRO A 11 -13.69 -0.88 -14.60
CA PRO A 11 -12.57 -0.48 -15.43
C PRO A 11 -12.67 -1.14 -16.81
N VAL A 12 -12.50 -0.35 -17.87
CA VAL A 12 -12.48 -0.80 -19.27
C VAL A 12 -11.25 -1.67 -19.58
N VAL A 13 -10.25 -1.67 -18.69
CA VAL A 13 -9.00 -2.44 -18.74
C VAL A 13 -8.64 -2.89 -17.32
N GLU A 14 -8.09 -4.09 -17.14
CA GLU A 14 -7.60 -4.54 -15.82
C GLU A 14 -6.47 -3.64 -15.30
N VAL A 15 -6.80 -2.67 -14.45
CA VAL A 15 -5.88 -1.74 -13.80
C VAL A 15 -5.87 -2.03 -12.29
N PRO A 16 -4.78 -1.67 -11.57
CA PRO A 16 -4.79 -1.73 -10.12
C PRO A 16 -5.93 -0.86 -9.54
N ILE A 17 -6.64 -1.40 -8.55
CA ILE A 17 -7.76 -0.72 -7.88
C ILE A 17 -7.38 -0.48 -6.44
N VAL A 18 -7.50 0.76 -5.98
CA VAL A 18 -7.33 1.12 -4.56
C VAL A 18 -8.70 1.16 -3.89
N GLY A 19 -8.80 0.55 -2.72
CA GLY A 19 -10.04 0.45 -1.96
C GLY A 19 -9.83 0.35 -0.46
N ASN A 20 -10.94 0.31 0.27
CA ASN A 20 -10.95 -0.09 1.68
C ASN A 20 -11.30 -1.59 1.75
N LEU A 21 -10.59 -2.35 2.59
CA LEU A 21 -11.00 -3.73 2.89
C LEU A 21 -12.36 -3.69 3.60
N ALA A 22 -13.38 -4.24 2.96
CA ALA A 22 -14.74 -4.29 3.49
C ALA A 22 -14.98 -5.57 4.29
N TYR A 23 -15.92 -5.53 5.24
CA TYR A 23 -16.39 -6.68 6.00
C TYR A 23 -17.34 -7.54 5.15
N ASP A 24 -16.79 -8.15 4.12
CA ASP A 24 -17.40 -9.14 3.24
C ASP A 24 -16.78 -10.53 3.48
N GLU A 25 -16.84 -11.47 2.53
CA GLU A 25 -16.21 -12.80 2.69
C GLU A 25 -14.71 -12.71 2.98
N LEU A 26 -13.96 -11.89 2.22
CA LEU A 26 -12.52 -11.74 2.39
C LEU A 26 -12.20 -11.03 3.71
N GLY A 27 -12.84 -9.89 3.97
CA GLY A 27 -12.59 -9.12 5.20
C GLY A 27 -12.94 -9.89 6.47
N ARG A 28 -13.97 -10.76 6.44
CA ARG A 28 -14.32 -11.65 7.56
C ARG A 28 -13.23 -12.69 7.82
N GLU A 29 -12.72 -13.33 6.79
CA GLU A 29 -11.67 -14.33 6.93
C GLU A 29 -10.38 -13.71 7.48
N VAL A 30 -9.99 -12.53 6.94
CA VAL A 30 -8.84 -11.76 7.44
C VAL A 30 -9.00 -11.41 8.92
N LEU A 31 -10.15 -10.86 9.30
CA LEU A 31 -10.44 -10.48 10.69
C LEU A 31 -10.45 -11.70 11.61
N ALA A 32 -11.05 -12.82 11.18
CA ALA A 32 -11.13 -14.04 11.97
C ALA A 32 -9.75 -14.62 12.29
N ARG A 33 -8.87 -14.73 11.29
CA ARG A 33 -7.50 -15.22 11.48
C ARG A 33 -6.64 -14.28 12.32
N HIS A 34 -6.78 -12.97 12.11
CA HIS A 34 -6.10 -11.98 12.95
C HIS A 34 -6.51 -12.11 14.43
N ASN A 35 -7.82 -12.16 14.70
CA ASN A 35 -8.34 -12.29 16.06
C ASN A 35 -8.04 -13.66 16.68
N GLU A 36 -7.83 -14.71 15.89
CA GLU A 36 -7.31 -15.98 16.40
C GLU A 36 -5.89 -15.83 16.95
N GLY A 37 -4.98 -15.19 16.20
CA GLY A 37 -3.60 -14.96 16.61
C GLY A 37 -3.43 -13.98 17.77
N PHE A 38 -4.27 -12.93 17.80
CA PHE A 38 -4.19 -11.85 18.80
C PHE A 38 -5.28 -11.92 19.87
N ARG A 39 -5.94 -13.07 20.04
CA ARG A 39 -7.04 -13.23 21.00
C ARG A 39 -6.65 -12.72 22.39
N GLY A 40 -7.49 -11.84 22.94
CA GLY A 40 -7.31 -11.25 24.27
C GLY A 40 -6.14 -10.27 24.38
N VAL A 41 -5.57 -9.78 23.27
CA VAL A 41 -4.55 -8.72 23.28
C VAL A 41 -5.23 -7.36 23.08
N PRO A 42 -5.32 -6.51 24.12
CA PRO A 42 -6.00 -5.22 24.02
C PRO A 42 -5.40 -4.34 22.92
N HIS A 43 -6.25 -3.56 22.24
CA HIS A 43 -5.88 -2.63 21.15
C HIS A 43 -5.32 -3.28 19.87
N ILE A 44 -5.01 -4.58 19.87
CA ILE A 44 -4.61 -5.32 18.67
C ILE A 44 -5.77 -6.16 18.18
N GLU A 45 -6.36 -7.01 19.04
CA GLU A 45 -7.59 -7.72 18.70
C GLU A 45 -8.68 -6.72 18.26
N ASP A 46 -9.30 -6.97 17.12
CA ASP A 46 -10.35 -6.12 16.57
C ASP A 46 -11.72 -6.73 16.86
N ASN A 47 -12.29 -6.32 17.99
CA ASN A 47 -13.60 -6.73 18.48
C ASN A 47 -14.75 -5.84 17.95
N THR A 48 -14.49 -5.02 16.93
CA THR A 48 -15.49 -4.12 16.34
C THR A 48 -16.61 -4.91 15.68
N LYS A 49 -17.86 -4.51 15.94
CA LYS A 49 -19.05 -5.16 15.36
C LYS A 49 -19.35 -4.55 13.98
N TYR A 50 -18.64 -5.00 12.97
CA TYR A 50 -18.87 -4.57 11.58
C TYR A 50 -20.18 -5.12 11.00
N LYS A 51 -20.81 -4.34 10.13
CA LYS A 51 -21.93 -4.78 9.27
C LYS A 51 -21.41 -5.27 7.93
N GLU A 52 -22.18 -6.09 7.23
CA GLU A 52 -21.85 -6.56 5.87
C GLU A 52 -21.44 -5.38 4.97
N GLY A 53 -20.30 -5.50 4.30
CA GLY A 53 -19.79 -4.48 3.36
C GLY A 53 -19.27 -3.20 4.02
N GLN A 54 -19.30 -3.09 5.35
CA GLN A 54 -18.72 -1.95 6.07
C GLN A 54 -17.19 -1.99 5.95
N PRO A 55 -16.51 -0.88 5.63
CA PRO A 55 -15.06 -0.80 5.69
C PRO A 55 -14.52 -1.19 7.08
N LEU A 56 -13.48 -2.03 7.11
CA LEU A 56 -12.73 -2.27 8.33
C LEU A 56 -12.06 -0.97 8.78
N SER A 57 -12.16 -0.70 10.09
CA SER A 57 -11.70 0.53 10.70
C SER A 57 -10.75 0.30 11.87
N TYR A 58 -10.40 1.36 12.61
CA TYR A 58 -9.46 1.26 13.74
C TYR A 58 -8.09 0.69 13.32
N SER A 59 -7.60 1.10 12.15
CA SER A 59 -6.27 0.76 11.66
C SER A 59 -5.18 1.17 12.65
N ASN A 60 -4.23 0.27 12.89
CA ASN A 60 -2.96 0.52 13.58
C ASN A 60 -1.90 -0.47 13.04
N VAL A 61 -0.63 -0.29 13.45
CA VAL A 61 0.51 -1.04 12.89
C VAL A 61 0.36 -2.56 13.00
N PRO A 62 0.11 -3.17 14.18
CA PRO A 62 0.02 -4.63 14.25
C PRO A 62 -1.19 -5.18 13.48
N ARG A 63 -2.32 -4.46 13.42
CA ARG A 63 -3.47 -4.87 12.61
C ARG A 63 -3.12 -4.91 11.13
N VAL A 64 -2.60 -3.82 10.58
CA VAL A 64 -2.34 -3.77 9.13
C VAL A 64 -1.24 -4.72 8.69
N LEU A 65 -0.21 -4.94 9.51
CA LEU A 65 0.84 -5.91 9.16
C LEU A 65 0.31 -7.34 9.19
N SER A 66 -0.48 -7.70 10.22
CA SER A 66 -1.13 -9.02 10.29
C SER A 66 -2.13 -9.21 9.15
N TYR A 67 -2.99 -8.22 8.89
CA TYR A 67 -3.93 -8.25 7.76
C TYR A 67 -3.20 -8.39 6.43
N ASN A 68 -2.08 -7.69 6.24
CA ASN A 68 -1.29 -7.80 5.02
C ASN A 68 -0.75 -9.23 4.83
N GLN A 69 -0.20 -9.87 5.86
CA GLN A 69 0.26 -11.25 5.76
C GLN A 69 -0.87 -12.20 5.37
N ILE A 70 -2.00 -12.11 6.08
CA ILE A 70 -3.17 -12.97 5.83
C ILE A 70 -3.72 -12.75 4.42
N LEU A 71 -3.87 -11.49 3.99
CA LEU A 71 -4.31 -11.14 2.64
C LEU A 71 -3.41 -11.77 1.58
N ARG A 72 -2.08 -11.68 1.74
CA ARG A 72 -1.12 -12.21 0.78
C ARG A 72 -1.14 -13.74 0.69
N GLU A 73 -1.52 -14.43 1.76
CA GLU A 73 -1.70 -15.88 1.78
C GLU A 73 -2.99 -16.32 1.06
N ILE A 74 -4.11 -15.64 1.31
CA ILE A 74 -5.43 -16.09 0.85
C ILE A 74 -5.88 -15.43 -0.46
N SER A 75 -5.34 -14.26 -0.79
CA SER A 75 -5.61 -13.48 -2.01
C SER A 75 -4.33 -12.76 -2.47
N PRO A 76 -3.37 -13.46 -3.12
CA PRO A 76 -2.04 -12.92 -3.42
C PRO A 76 -2.02 -11.63 -4.27
N ASN A 77 -3.11 -11.33 -4.97
CA ASN A 77 -3.31 -10.12 -5.77
C ASN A 77 -3.85 -8.92 -4.97
N VAL A 78 -4.10 -9.09 -3.66
CA VAL A 78 -4.57 -8.03 -2.76
C VAL A 78 -3.53 -7.80 -1.68
N GLN A 79 -3.21 -6.55 -1.40
CA GLN A 79 -2.25 -6.18 -0.35
C GLN A 79 -2.62 -4.86 0.32
N ILE A 80 -2.14 -4.66 1.54
CA ILE A 80 -2.22 -3.35 2.18
C ILE A 80 -1.29 -2.38 1.43
N LEU A 81 -1.75 -1.14 1.22
CA LEU A 81 -0.96 -0.12 0.53
C LEU A 81 0.39 0.10 1.23
N SER A 82 1.44 0.18 0.43
CA SER A 82 2.75 0.73 0.80
C SER A 82 2.75 2.26 0.78
N PRO A 83 3.74 2.92 1.41
CA PRO A 83 3.92 4.36 1.29
C PRO A 83 4.02 4.84 -0.17
N GLU A 84 4.68 4.06 -1.02
CA GLU A 84 4.79 4.30 -2.46
C GLU A 84 3.42 4.32 -3.14
N GLU A 85 2.63 3.26 -2.94
CA GLU A 85 1.30 3.14 -3.55
C GLU A 85 0.34 4.21 -3.01
N VAL A 86 0.48 4.60 -1.74
CA VAL A 86 -0.27 5.75 -1.18
C VAL A 86 0.01 7.02 -1.99
N VAL A 87 1.28 7.32 -2.26
CA VAL A 87 1.66 8.53 -3.02
C VAL A 87 1.27 8.39 -4.49
N GLN A 88 1.50 7.23 -5.10
CA GLN A 88 1.18 6.95 -6.49
C GLN A 88 -0.33 7.09 -6.78
N PHE A 89 -1.18 6.57 -5.89
CA PHE A 89 -2.63 6.56 -6.07
C PHE A 89 -3.33 7.64 -5.26
N TRP A 90 -2.62 8.68 -4.81
CA TRP A 90 -3.09 9.67 -3.84
C TRP A 90 -4.49 10.21 -4.12
N ASP A 91 -4.81 10.51 -5.39
CA ASP A 91 -6.12 11.08 -5.78
C ASP A 91 -7.24 10.06 -5.98
N SER A 92 -6.90 8.77 -6.00
CA SER A 92 -7.87 7.66 -6.15
C SER A 92 -8.23 7.01 -4.82
N ILE A 93 -7.62 7.46 -3.71
CA ILE A 93 -7.85 6.88 -2.39
C ILE A 93 -9.27 7.23 -1.88
N PRO A 94 -10.12 6.24 -1.55
CA PRO A 94 -11.46 6.51 -1.03
C PRO A 94 -11.39 7.09 0.39
N GLU A 95 -12.34 7.99 0.69
CA GLU A 95 -12.45 8.68 2.00
C GLU A 95 -11.16 9.38 2.45
N ARG A 96 -10.23 9.68 1.52
CA ARG A 96 -8.90 10.21 1.82
C ARG A 96 -8.98 11.40 2.76
N ASP A 97 -9.81 12.38 2.45
CA ASP A 97 -9.82 13.67 3.13
C ASP A 97 -10.35 13.60 4.58
N SER A 98 -11.09 12.54 4.95
CA SER A 98 -11.75 12.40 6.26
C SER A 98 -11.19 11.28 7.15
N THR A 99 -10.26 10.47 6.64
CA THR A 99 -9.76 9.26 7.32
C THR A 99 -8.24 9.20 7.35
N TYR A 100 -7.69 8.28 8.16
CA TYR A 100 -6.28 7.90 8.09
C TYR A 100 -6.14 6.42 7.72
N ALA A 101 -4.97 6.00 7.24
CA ALA A 101 -4.68 4.57 7.01
C ALA A 101 -3.21 4.25 7.28
N ASP A 102 -2.94 3.22 8.10
CA ASP A 102 -1.58 2.67 8.24
C ASP A 102 -1.19 1.94 6.96
N THR A 103 0.09 2.00 6.60
CA THR A 103 0.64 1.27 5.45
C THR A 103 1.19 -0.08 5.88
N ASN A 104 1.58 -0.89 4.90
CA ASN A 104 2.29 -2.16 5.13
C ASN A 104 3.75 -1.99 5.62
N SER A 105 4.12 -0.78 6.03
CA SER A 105 5.50 -0.38 6.30
C SER A 105 5.64 0.38 7.62
N ILE A 106 6.83 0.36 8.17
CA ILE A 106 7.25 1.14 9.33
C ILE A 106 8.54 1.91 9.01
N ALA A 107 8.73 3.04 9.69
CA ALA A 107 9.97 3.81 9.59
C ALA A 107 10.88 3.51 10.78
N VAL A 108 12.12 3.12 10.50
CA VAL A 108 13.16 2.82 11.50
C VAL A 108 14.22 3.91 11.43
N TYR A 109 14.30 4.76 12.45
CA TYR A 109 15.31 5.82 12.48
C TYR A 109 16.64 5.31 13.09
N PRO A 110 17.79 5.87 12.70
CA PRO A 110 19.09 5.45 13.20
C PRO A 110 19.31 5.82 14.68
N THR A 111 18.66 6.88 15.15
CA THR A 111 18.76 7.36 16.54
C THR A 111 17.75 6.67 17.45
N GLU A 112 18.16 6.33 18.68
CA GLU A 112 17.26 5.77 19.69
C GLU A 112 16.09 6.71 20.03
N GLY A 113 14.91 6.14 20.32
CA GLY A 113 13.71 6.94 20.57
C GLY A 113 12.48 6.14 20.97
N PRO A 114 11.26 6.65 20.71
CA PRO A 114 10.03 5.91 20.99
C PRO A 114 10.01 4.53 20.34
N ASN A 115 9.44 3.56 21.07
CA ASN A 115 9.41 2.14 20.69
C ASN A 115 10.81 1.50 20.53
N GLU A 116 11.79 1.92 21.35
CA GLU A 116 13.19 1.47 21.24
C GLU A 116 13.36 -0.06 21.31
N ASP A 117 12.64 -0.73 22.20
CA ASP A 117 12.75 -2.19 22.33
C ASP A 117 12.34 -2.91 21.03
N LEU A 118 11.25 -2.45 20.41
CA LEU A 118 10.82 -2.94 19.11
C LEU A 118 11.76 -2.51 17.98
N ARG A 119 12.32 -1.30 18.04
CA ARG A 119 13.36 -0.83 17.09
C ARG A 119 14.55 -1.79 17.10
N LYS A 120 15.07 -2.12 18.29
CA LYS A 120 16.19 -3.06 18.48
C LYS A 120 15.84 -4.44 17.94
N ILE A 121 14.62 -4.92 18.17
CA ILE A 121 14.14 -6.19 17.61
C ILE A 121 14.17 -6.15 16.07
N VAL A 122 13.61 -5.11 15.44
CA VAL A 122 13.62 -4.96 13.97
C VAL A 122 15.04 -4.92 13.42
N LEU A 123 15.93 -4.13 14.01
CA LEU A 123 17.32 -4.03 13.58
C LEU A 123 18.08 -5.36 13.71
N ASN A 124 17.86 -6.08 14.80
CA ASN A 124 18.46 -7.40 15.02
C ASN A 124 17.91 -8.45 14.04
N LEU A 125 16.59 -8.46 13.78
CA LEU A 125 15.96 -9.36 12.81
C LEU A 125 16.51 -9.18 11.39
N LEU A 126 16.85 -7.95 11.04
CA LEU A 126 17.39 -7.59 9.74
C LEU A 126 18.92 -7.63 9.69
N ASN A 127 19.59 -7.76 10.84
CA ASN A 127 21.04 -7.65 11.00
C ASN A 127 21.59 -6.34 10.41
N LEU A 128 20.97 -5.21 10.76
CA LEU A 128 21.31 -3.89 10.25
C LEU A 128 21.69 -2.93 11.39
N ASN A 129 22.58 -2.00 11.08
CA ASN A 129 22.91 -0.85 11.93
C ASN A 129 22.89 0.42 11.09
N PRO A 130 21.71 1.01 10.85
CA PRO A 130 21.56 2.09 9.89
C PRO A 130 22.16 3.40 10.39
N THR A 131 22.70 4.19 9.47
CA THR A 131 23.14 5.58 9.70
C THR A 131 22.13 6.60 9.18
N ILE A 132 21.11 6.15 8.44
CA ILE A 132 20.02 6.93 7.87
C ILE A 132 18.68 6.22 8.13
N PRO A 133 17.52 6.90 8.05
CA PRO A 133 16.24 6.25 8.23
C PRO A 133 16.01 5.12 7.20
N LEU A 134 15.39 4.03 7.66
CA LEU A 134 14.96 2.93 6.82
C LEU A 134 13.44 2.88 6.73
N LYS A 135 12.92 2.55 5.55
CA LYS A 135 11.58 2.01 5.38
C LYS A 135 11.67 0.50 5.41
N VAL A 136 10.94 -0.13 6.33
CA VAL A 136 10.83 -1.59 6.39
C VAL A 136 9.38 -1.98 6.08
N SER A 137 9.20 -2.71 5.00
CA SER A 137 7.89 -3.13 4.48
C SER A 137 7.69 -4.63 4.70
N GLY A 138 6.44 -5.07 4.87
CA GLY A 138 6.12 -6.50 4.88
C GLY A 138 6.70 -7.28 6.06
N LEU A 139 6.93 -6.62 7.20
CA LEU A 139 7.20 -7.31 8.45
C LEU A 139 5.97 -8.10 8.91
N GLY A 140 6.23 -9.23 9.55
CA GLY A 140 5.22 -9.94 10.30
C GLY A 140 5.06 -9.41 11.71
N VAL A 141 3.95 -9.82 12.34
CA VAL A 141 3.71 -9.55 13.75
C VAL A 141 3.15 -10.79 14.43
N ASP A 142 3.68 -11.08 15.61
CA ASP A 142 3.21 -12.17 16.46
C ASP A 142 2.84 -11.65 17.84
N LYS A 143 1.92 -12.34 18.51
CA LYS A 143 1.58 -12.09 19.91
C LYS A 143 2.83 -12.30 20.78
N ALA A 144 3.08 -11.36 21.68
CA ALA A 144 4.21 -11.42 22.61
C ALA A 144 3.78 -11.08 24.03
N ASP A 145 4.45 -11.68 25.01
CA ASP A 145 4.26 -11.38 26.43
C ASP A 145 5.09 -10.15 26.83
N ASN A 146 4.68 -8.99 26.33
CA ASN A 146 5.26 -7.69 26.65
C ASN A 146 4.16 -6.63 26.82
N ASN A 147 4.55 -5.42 27.23
CA ASN A 147 3.62 -4.31 27.48
C ASN A 147 2.82 -3.85 26.24
N LEU A 148 3.30 -4.17 25.03
CA LEU A 148 2.62 -3.83 23.77
C LEU A 148 1.76 -4.99 23.24
N GLY A 149 1.94 -6.21 23.76
CA GLY A 149 1.19 -7.40 23.36
C GLY A 149 1.60 -8.02 22.02
N PHE A 150 2.64 -7.50 21.37
CA PHE A 150 3.16 -8.02 20.10
C PHE A 150 4.66 -7.81 19.93
N THR A 151 5.24 -8.53 18.97
CA THR A 151 6.60 -8.32 18.47
C THR A 151 6.60 -8.39 16.93
N PHE A 152 7.64 -7.85 16.31
CA PHE A 152 7.86 -8.00 14.88
C PHE A 152 8.54 -9.33 14.59
N THR A 153 8.23 -9.89 13.42
CA THR A 153 8.91 -11.05 12.86
C THR A 153 9.29 -10.79 11.42
N ARG A 154 10.33 -11.49 10.94
CA ARG A 154 10.74 -11.42 9.55
C ARG A 154 9.85 -12.37 8.73
N GLY A 155 9.15 -11.82 7.76
CA GLY A 155 8.35 -12.58 6.79
C GLY A 155 9.07 -12.73 5.44
N GLU A 156 8.50 -13.53 4.54
CA GLU A 156 9.00 -13.71 3.17
C GLU A 156 8.90 -12.41 2.34
N LEU A 157 7.94 -11.56 2.68
CA LEU A 157 7.69 -10.27 2.01
C LEU A 157 8.50 -9.12 2.63
N THR A 158 9.34 -9.39 3.62
CA THR A 158 10.07 -8.33 4.31
C THR A 158 11.11 -7.71 3.37
N GLN A 159 10.92 -6.41 3.10
CA GLN A 159 11.82 -5.60 2.28
C GLN A 159 12.33 -4.41 3.09
N VAL A 160 13.55 -3.99 2.79
CA VAL A 160 14.20 -2.85 3.45
C VAL A 160 14.74 -1.93 2.37
N ALA A 161 14.45 -0.65 2.50
CA ALA A 161 15.00 0.41 1.67
C ALA A 161 15.49 1.57 2.53
N GLU A 162 16.57 2.20 2.09
CA GLU A 162 17.03 3.47 2.63
C GLU A 162 16.01 4.56 2.27
N ALA A 163 15.62 5.37 3.26
CA ALA A 163 14.55 6.36 3.12
C ALA A 163 15.09 7.77 3.42
N HIS A 164 15.98 8.27 2.56
CA HIS A 164 16.58 9.61 2.69
C HIS A 164 15.56 10.75 2.82
N TYR A 165 14.40 10.60 2.19
CA TYR A 165 13.31 11.57 2.28
C TYR A 165 12.69 11.67 3.70
N LEU A 166 13.05 10.77 4.62
CA LEU A 166 12.64 10.81 6.03
C LEU A 166 13.64 11.53 6.95
N GLU A 167 14.78 12.02 6.45
CA GLU A 167 15.77 12.74 7.27
C GLU A 167 15.23 14.10 7.76
N LYS A 168 14.31 14.71 7.02
CA LYS A 168 13.66 15.98 7.36
C LYS A 168 12.30 16.08 6.72
N ASP A 169 11.44 16.91 7.30
CA ASP A 169 10.15 17.27 6.70
C ASP A 169 10.35 17.83 5.29
N GLY A 170 9.47 17.44 4.38
CA GLY A 170 9.60 17.76 2.97
C GLY A 170 8.37 17.33 2.18
N ARG A 171 8.54 17.10 0.88
CA ARG A 171 7.50 16.50 0.03
C ARG A 171 8.14 15.42 -0.83
N VAL A 172 7.33 14.45 -1.24
CA VAL A 172 7.79 13.30 -2.05
C VAL A 172 6.89 13.06 -3.25
N SER A 173 7.49 12.70 -4.37
CA SER A 173 6.82 12.12 -5.54
C SER A 173 7.15 10.63 -5.64
N TYR A 174 6.31 9.90 -6.36
CA TYR A 174 6.60 8.52 -6.75
C TYR A 174 7.21 8.52 -8.15
N GLU A 175 8.45 8.07 -8.26
CA GLU A 175 9.22 8.05 -9.50
C GLU A 175 10.00 6.74 -9.60
N ASN A 176 9.91 6.04 -10.74
CA ASN A 176 10.66 4.80 -11.01
C ASN A 176 10.54 3.71 -9.92
N GLY A 177 9.39 3.59 -9.25
CA GLY A 177 9.20 2.58 -8.20
C GLY A 177 9.55 3.03 -6.78
N GLU A 178 10.03 4.26 -6.60
CA GLU A 178 10.52 4.76 -5.32
C GLU A 178 9.94 6.12 -4.95
N LEU A 179 9.96 6.44 -3.66
CA LEU A 179 9.67 7.79 -3.18
C LEU A 179 10.92 8.66 -3.23
N VAL A 180 10.84 9.75 -3.98
CA VAL A 180 11.93 10.72 -4.13
C VAL A 180 11.51 12.09 -3.62
N ALA A 181 12.46 12.87 -3.12
CA ALA A 181 12.19 14.23 -2.66
C ALA A 181 11.72 15.12 -3.82
N SER A 182 10.70 15.94 -3.56
CA SER A 182 10.02 16.76 -4.58
C SER A 182 9.58 18.11 -4.00
N GLU A 183 9.45 19.13 -4.86
CA GLU A 183 8.85 20.41 -4.48
C GLU A 183 7.32 20.41 -4.64
N GLN A 184 6.78 19.56 -5.51
CA GLN A 184 5.35 19.54 -5.88
C GLN A 184 4.63 18.30 -5.36
N GLY A 185 5.36 17.31 -4.84
CA GLY A 185 4.83 16.03 -4.36
C GLY A 185 3.94 16.12 -3.11
N ILE A 186 3.66 15.01 -2.46
CA ILE A 186 2.86 14.93 -1.23
C ILE A 186 3.74 15.30 -0.04
N PRO A 187 3.30 16.17 0.88
CA PRO A 187 4.13 16.50 2.03
C PRO A 187 4.28 15.29 2.96
N VAL A 188 5.50 15.13 3.47
CA VAL A 188 5.85 14.08 4.41
C VAL A 188 6.24 14.71 5.74
N TRP A 189 5.58 14.27 6.79
CA TRP A 189 5.95 14.60 8.16
C TRP A 189 6.85 13.51 8.73
N THR A 190 8.00 13.89 9.26
CA THR A 190 9.06 13.00 9.70
C THR A 190 9.31 13.14 11.20
N ALA A 191 9.53 12.01 11.88
CA ALA A 191 10.16 12.03 13.19
C ALA A 191 11.68 12.12 13.01
N GLN A 192 12.42 12.14 14.13
CA GLN A 192 13.89 12.23 14.11
C GLN A 192 14.57 11.06 14.86
N SER A 193 13.79 10.10 15.38
CA SER A 193 14.31 8.98 16.17
C SER A 193 13.28 7.88 16.39
N GLY A 194 13.73 6.70 16.82
CA GLY A 194 12.90 5.57 17.24
C GLY A 194 12.33 4.73 16.10
N LEU A 195 11.34 3.89 16.45
CA LEU A 195 10.54 3.14 15.49
C LEU A 195 9.16 3.77 15.36
N ARG A 196 8.78 4.14 14.14
CA ARG A 196 7.57 4.92 13.85
C ARG A 196 6.63 4.20 12.92
N ARG A 197 5.35 4.46 13.17
CA ARG A 197 4.26 4.15 12.27
C ARG A 197 4.45 4.90 10.95
N PHE A 198 4.14 4.26 9.83
CA PHE A 198 4.06 4.89 8.53
C PHE A 198 2.60 4.87 8.07
N TYR A 199 2.01 6.04 7.83
CA TYR A 199 0.58 6.13 7.56
C TYR A 199 0.19 7.36 6.77
N ARG A 200 -0.91 7.27 6.04
CA ARG A 200 -1.59 8.43 5.44
C ARG A 200 -2.47 9.08 6.48
N ASN A 201 -2.37 10.40 6.64
CA ASN A 201 -3.27 11.17 7.49
C ASN A 201 -4.07 12.17 6.66
N ARG A 202 -5.36 11.87 6.48
CA ARG A 202 -6.28 12.67 5.68
C ARG A 202 -5.76 12.91 4.25
N SER A 203 -6.17 14.02 3.64
CA SER A 203 -5.70 14.55 2.35
C SER A 203 -4.34 15.22 2.41
N ASP A 204 -3.78 15.33 3.61
CA ASP A 204 -2.84 16.41 3.86
C ASP A 204 -1.42 15.91 3.91
N TRP A 205 -1.15 14.67 4.37
CA TRP A 205 0.23 14.21 4.58
C TRP A 205 0.39 12.70 4.55
N LEU A 206 1.59 12.28 4.16
CA LEU A 206 2.16 11.00 4.57
C LEU A 206 2.96 11.21 5.87
N PHE A 207 2.68 10.45 6.92
CA PHE A 207 3.31 10.58 8.23
C PHE A 207 4.21 9.38 8.53
N ALA A 208 5.44 9.65 8.93
CA ALA A 208 6.37 8.70 9.54
C ALA A 208 6.67 9.12 10.99
N GLY A 209 5.61 9.24 11.81
CA GLY A 209 5.59 10.18 12.93
C GLY A 209 5.26 9.69 14.34
N ASN A 210 5.02 10.64 15.24
CA ASN A 210 5.01 10.46 16.71
C ASN A 210 3.85 9.63 17.29
N ASP A 211 2.92 9.18 16.46
CA ASP A 211 1.80 8.38 16.94
C ASP A 211 2.23 7.01 17.45
N ASN A 212 1.60 6.59 18.56
CA ASN A 212 1.79 5.27 19.12
C ASN A 212 1.43 4.20 18.08
N LEU A 213 2.24 3.13 17.97
CA LEU A 213 2.01 2.01 17.05
C LEU A 213 0.63 1.35 17.27
N LEU A 214 0.11 1.42 18.49
CA LEU A 214 -1.20 0.89 18.87
C LEU A 214 -2.35 1.90 18.73
N ASN A 215 -2.05 3.18 18.44
CA ASN A 215 -3.08 4.20 18.34
C ASN A 215 -4.06 3.87 17.21
N SER A 216 -5.34 3.82 17.54
CA SER A 216 -6.41 3.55 16.59
C SER A 216 -7.69 4.28 16.95
N ASN A 217 -8.44 4.76 15.96
CA ASN A 217 -9.81 5.25 16.13
C ASN A 217 -10.69 4.89 14.92
N ASP A 218 -11.97 5.23 14.99
CA ASP A 218 -13.00 4.91 13.99
C ASP A 218 -12.74 5.52 12.60
N SER A 219 -11.93 6.57 12.50
CA SER A 219 -11.49 7.16 11.22
C SER A 219 -10.33 6.41 10.57
N GLY A 220 -9.74 5.42 11.25
CA GLY A 220 -8.75 4.53 10.64
C GLY A 220 -9.38 3.66 9.58
N ARG A 221 -8.74 3.46 8.44
CA ARG A 221 -9.16 2.55 7.36
C ARG A 221 -8.05 1.57 7.05
N VAL A 222 -8.44 0.34 6.72
CA VAL A 222 -7.53 -0.66 6.15
C VAL A 222 -7.55 -0.50 4.64
N GLN A 223 -6.57 0.20 4.09
CA GLN A 223 -6.50 0.50 2.65
C GLN A 223 -5.71 -0.57 1.90
N VAL A 224 -6.31 -1.08 0.83
CA VAL A 224 -5.77 -2.16 0.02
C VAL A 224 -5.59 -1.73 -1.43
N LEU A 225 -4.57 -2.30 -2.08
CA LEU A 225 -4.46 -2.38 -3.52
C LEU A 225 -4.88 -3.78 -3.96
N GLN A 226 -5.73 -3.84 -4.99
CA GLN A 226 -5.94 -5.05 -5.77
C GLN A 226 -5.25 -4.88 -7.13
N ASP A 227 -4.25 -5.71 -7.39
CA ASP A 227 -3.54 -5.77 -8.66
C ASP A 227 -3.72 -7.15 -9.29
N PRO A 228 -4.80 -7.36 -10.08
CA PRO A 228 -5.14 -8.68 -10.62
C PRO A 228 -4.08 -9.25 -11.56
N GLN A 229 -3.12 -8.45 -12.02
CA GLN A 229 -2.11 -8.86 -12.99
C GLN A 229 -0.65 -8.66 -12.51
N GLY A 230 -0.43 -8.24 -11.26
CA GLY A 230 0.92 -7.92 -10.76
C GLY A 230 1.61 -6.81 -11.59
N ARG A 231 0.84 -5.90 -12.17
CA ARG A 231 1.29 -4.86 -13.10
C ARG A 231 1.92 -3.65 -12.41
N THR A 232 1.79 -3.50 -11.09
CA THR A 232 2.20 -2.26 -10.39
C THR A 232 3.68 -1.93 -10.58
N GLU A 233 4.54 -2.96 -10.70
CA GLU A 233 5.98 -2.81 -11.01
C GLU A 233 6.27 -2.49 -12.50
N ASN A 234 5.26 -2.57 -13.39
CA ASN A 234 5.41 -2.46 -14.85
C ASN A 234 4.38 -1.53 -15.52
N LEU A 235 3.75 -0.64 -14.76
CA LEU A 235 2.72 0.26 -15.27
C LEU A 235 3.23 1.17 -16.40
N GLU A 236 4.47 1.66 -16.31
CA GLU A 236 5.09 2.46 -17.38
C GLU A 236 5.33 1.64 -18.65
N SER A 237 5.87 0.43 -18.50
CA SER A 237 6.04 -0.53 -19.60
C SER A 237 4.71 -0.85 -20.28
N LYS A 238 3.64 -1.00 -19.49
CA LYS A 238 2.29 -1.26 -20.01
C LYS A 238 1.68 -0.04 -20.68
N LEU A 239 1.92 1.16 -20.14
CA LEU A 239 1.50 2.42 -20.77
C LEU A 239 2.22 2.61 -22.12
N LEU A 240 3.51 2.31 -22.19
CA LEU A 240 4.29 2.31 -23.43
C LEU A 240 3.76 1.28 -24.43
N GLU A 241 3.45 0.06 -23.98
CA GLU A 241 2.86 -0.98 -24.83
C GLU A 241 1.48 -0.55 -25.38
N LEU A 242 0.62 0.02 -24.54
CA LEU A 242 -0.70 0.53 -24.95
C LEU A 242 -0.59 1.70 -25.92
N ASN A 243 0.38 2.60 -25.71
CA ASN A 243 0.66 3.69 -26.66
C ASN A 243 1.15 3.15 -28.01
N ALA A 244 2.04 2.15 -28.01
CA ALA A 244 2.51 1.50 -29.23
C ALA A 244 1.35 0.80 -29.98
N GLN A 245 0.47 0.10 -29.25
CA GLN A 245 -0.74 -0.52 -29.84
C GLN A 245 -1.68 0.52 -30.45
N LYS A 246 -1.89 1.65 -29.77
CA LYS A 246 -2.68 2.77 -30.29
C LYS A 246 -2.07 3.33 -31.58
N GLU A 247 -0.77 3.59 -31.62
CA GLU A 247 -0.09 4.11 -32.80
C GLU A 247 -0.18 3.13 -33.99
N GLN A 248 -0.02 1.83 -33.73
CA GLN A 248 -0.17 0.79 -34.75
C GLN A 248 -1.59 0.76 -35.32
N GLN A 249 -2.63 0.84 -34.48
CA GLN A 249 -4.02 0.89 -34.92
C GLN A 249 -4.32 2.14 -35.76
N ILE A 250 -3.79 3.30 -35.37
CA ILE A 250 -3.91 4.53 -36.17
C ILE A 250 -3.27 4.34 -37.54
N ALA A 251 -2.05 3.81 -37.60
CA ALA A 251 -1.33 3.56 -38.85
C ALA A 251 -2.08 2.59 -39.78
N GLU A 252 -2.68 1.54 -39.25
CA GLU A 252 -3.51 0.61 -40.02
C GLU A 252 -4.77 1.27 -40.60
N ILE A 253 -5.45 2.09 -39.81
CA ILE A 253 -6.63 2.85 -40.26
C ILE A 253 -6.23 3.82 -41.37
N GLU A 254 -5.12 4.54 -41.21
CA GLU A 254 -4.60 5.46 -42.23
C GLU A 254 -4.18 4.73 -43.51
N ALA A 255 -3.60 3.54 -43.41
CA ALA A 255 -3.25 2.72 -44.56
C ALA A 255 -4.52 2.28 -45.33
N ARG A 256 -5.56 1.81 -44.62
CA ARG A 256 -6.85 1.47 -45.22
C ARG A 256 -7.52 2.68 -45.86
N TYR A 257 -7.46 3.84 -45.21
CA TYR A 257 -7.99 5.09 -45.76
C TYR A 257 -7.24 5.50 -47.03
N ARG A 258 -5.90 5.39 -47.05
CA ARG A 258 -5.08 5.65 -48.25
C ARG A 258 -5.41 4.68 -49.39
N GLN A 259 -5.59 3.39 -49.12
CA GLN A 259 -6.03 2.42 -50.13
C GLN A 259 -7.43 2.75 -50.66
N ALA A 260 -8.39 3.05 -49.78
CA ALA A 260 -9.76 3.39 -50.17
C ALA A 260 -9.83 4.69 -50.98
N SER A 261 -9.08 5.72 -50.58
CA SER A 261 -9.01 7.00 -51.31
C SER A 261 -8.24 6.87 -52.64
N GLY A 262 -7.20 6.05 -52.69
CA GLY A 262 -6.50 5.68 -53.93
C GLY A 262 -7.41 4.93 -54.89
N PHE A 263 -8.20 3.97 -54.39
CA PHE A 263 -9.23 3.27 -55.15
C PHE A 263 -10.29 4.23 -55.71
N LEU A 264 -10.82 5.14 -54.87
CA LEU A 264 -11.79 6.15 -55.30
C LEU A 264 -11.25 7.08 -56.39
N ARG A 265 -9.94 7.37 -56.41
CA ARG A 265 -9.29 8.18 -57.44
C ARG A 265 -8.95 7.42 -58.73
N THR A 266 -8.69 6.12 -58.66
CA THR A 266 -8.09 5.36 -59.78
C THR A 266 -8.94 4.20 -60.29
N GLY A 267 -9.98 3.80 -59.57
CA GLY A 267 -10.87 2.67 -59.89
C GLY A 267 -10.22 1.29 -59.77
N ARG A 268 -9.01 1.18 -59.20
CA ARG A 268 -8.28 -0.09 -59.00
C ARG A 268 -7.70 -0.17 -57.60
N PHE A 269 -7.74 -1.35 -56.97
CA PHE A 269 -7.04 -1.60 -55.73
C PHE A 269 -5.54 -1.75 -56.03
N GLN A 270 -4.70 -1.05 -55.28
CA GLN A 270 -3.25 -1.24 -55.25
C GLN A 270 -2.84 -1.89 -53.94
#